data_AF-A0A1M5EHK6-F1
#
_entry.id   AF-A0A1M5EHK6-F1
#
_cell.length_a   1.000
_cell.length_b   1.000
_cell.length_c   1.000
_cell.angle_alpha   90.00
_cell.angle_beta   90.00
_cell.angle_gamma   90.00
#
_symmetry.space_group_name_H-M   'P 1'
#
loop_
_entity.id
_entity.type
_entity.pdbx_description
1 polymer ?
#
loop_
_entity_poly.entity_id
_entity_poly.type
_entity_poly.pdbx_seq_one_letter_code
_entity_poly.pdbx_strand_id
1 'polypeptide(L)'
;MVNPTGWVDPLGLNQCEGSVLQHIPHEQREVYEEFKRHHEGMFKDEMSTVDAFETLRDGKSPWPIGYQPKTRLAEPGEKFTMITNTGRGNYPGQFASPNDIPDAIFGRNNLAIIDEWKPTLDRKVTYKVQKPFEVEYGPVGPQINKAADGSYSYLPGGGEQVKLLYKDYQNAVANADNDFTKDAYMKVVSNTKLPKVKK
;
A
#
# COMPACT_ATOMS: atom_id res chain seq x y z
N MET A 1 52.07 22.58 -19.54
CA MET A 1 52.14 22.58 -18.07
C MET A 1 50.87 21.91 -17.57
N VAL A 2 50.87 20.58 -17.58
CA VAL A 2 50.77 19.68 -16.40
C VAL A 2 49.62 20.05 -15.46
N ASN A 3 48.51 19.32 -15.58
CA ASN A 3 47.47 19.22 -14.55
C ASN A 3 48.13 18.83 -13.21
N PRO A 4 47.78 19.47 -12.08
CA PRO A 4 48.29 19.05 -10.79
C PRO A 4 47.63 17.72 -10.39
N THR A 5 48.25 16.61 -10.80
CA THR A 5 47.98 15.26 -10.29
C THR A 5 48.48 15.19 -8.87
N GLY A 6 47.57 15.29 -7.88
CA GLY A 6 47.94 15.14 -6.47
C GLY A 6 46.93 15.67 -5.46
N TRP A 7 45.82 16.28 -5.88
CA TRP A 7 44.74 16.62 -4.93
C TRP A 7 44.00 15.34 -4.52
N VAL A 8 44.26 14.89 -3.29
CA VAL A 8 43.49 13.85 -2.60
C VAL A 8 42.48 14.56 -1.72
N ASP A 9 41.18 14.33 -1.97
CA ASP A 9 40.10 14.91 -1.17
C ASP A 9 40.14 14.36 0.27
N PRO A 10 40.49 15.19 1.28
CA PRO A 10 40.64 14.73 2.67
C PRO A 10 39.29 14.49 3.37
N LEU A 11 38.17 14.85 2.75
CA LEU A 11 36.82 14.67 3.28
C LEU A 11 36.07 13.50 2.63
N GLY A 12 36.62 12.87 1.59
CA GLY A 12 35.98 11.76 0.88
C GLY A 12 34.66 12.15 0.19
N LEU A 13 34.41 13.43 -0.06
CA LEU A 13 33.17 13.93 -0.65
C LEU A 13 33.07 13.65 -2.16
N ASN A 14 34.19 13.36 -2.82
CA ASN A 14 34.26 13.04 -4.26
C ASN A 14 34.36 11.54 -4.59
N GLN A 15 34.02 10.62 -3.69
CA GLN A 15 33.97 9.18 -3.99
C GLN A 15 32.60 8.57 -3.78
N CYS A 16 31.71 8.77 -4.75
CA CYS A 16 30.53 7.91 -4.97
C CYS A 16 30.40 7.46 -6.42
N GLU A 17 31.47 7.50 -7.23
CA GLU A 17 31.48 6.76 -8.49
C GLU A 17 31.56 5.27 -8.17
N GLY A 18 30.41 4.59 -8.23
CA GLY A 18 30.30 3.14 -7.98
C GLY A 18 29.49 2.73 -6.75
N SER A 19 28.94 3.67 -5.96
CA SER A 19 27.99 3.34 -4.90
C SER A 19 26.59 3.14 -5.49
N VAL A 20 25.93 2.03 -5.16
CA VAL A 20 24.54 1.77 -5.58
C VAL A 20 23.57 2.88 -5.16
N LEU A 21 23.93 3.67 -4.14
CA LEU A 21 23.16 4.81 -3.65
C LEU A 21 23.08 5.97 -4.66
N GLN A 22 23.88 5.98 -5.73
CA GLN A 22 23.73 6.95 -6.82
C GLN A 22 22.39 6.79 -7.58
N HIS A 23 21.79 5.60 -7.51
CA HIS A 23 20.49 5.29 -8.13
C HIS A 23 19.31 5.71 -7.25
N ILE A 24 19.55 5.99 -5.97
CA ILE A 24 18.50 6.35 -5.01
C ILE A 24 18.51 7.87 -4.81
N PRO A 25 17.40 8.57 -5.13
CA PRO A 25 17.26 10.01 -4.83
C PRO A 25 17.59 10.30 -3.37
N HIS A 26 18.30 11.40 -3.11
CA HIS A 26 18.80 11.71 -1.77
C HIS A 26 17.69 11.68 -0.71
N GLU A 27 16.52 12.21 -1.04
CA GLU A 27 15.34 12.28 -0.19
C GLU A 27 14.65 10.93 0.06
N GLN A 28 15.02 9.86 -0.66
CA GLN A 28 14.48 8.51 -0.50
C GLN A 28 15.45 7.56 0.22
N ARG A 29 16.67 8.00 0.54
CA ARG A 29 17.73 7.12 1.08
C ARG A 29 17.34 6.47 2.41
N GLU A 30 16.67 7.18 3.31
CA GLU A 30 16.22 6.61 4.59
C GLU A 30 15.17 5.50 4.38
N VAL A 31 14.22 5.72 3.48
CA VAL A 31 13.19 4.74 3.11
C VAL A 31 13.80 3.55 2.39
N TYR A 32 14.82 3.76 1.56
CA TYR A 32 15.59 2.69 0.94
C TYR A 32 16.29 1.81 1.99
N GLU A 33 16.89 2.39 3.03
CA GLU A 33 17.51 1.61 4.12
C GLU A 33 16.47 0.81 4.91
N GLU A 34 15.27 1.36 5.15
CA GLU A 34 14.17 0.60 5.74
C GLU A 34 13.71 -0.56 4.85
N PHE A 35 13.57 -0.32 3.55
CA PHE A 35 13.26 -1.35 2.57
C PHE A 35 14.32 -2.46 2.56
N LYS A 36 15.61 -2.10 2.54
CA LYS A 36 16.74 -3.04 2.57
C LYS A 36 16.71 -3.90 3.83
N ARG A 37 16.47 -3.30 5.00
CA ARG A 37 16.32 -4.04 6.28
C ARG A 37 15.11 -4.98 6.25
N HIS A 38 13.98 -4.55 5.72
CA HIS A 38 12.77 -5.39 5.68
C HIS A 38 12.91 -6.60 4.74
N HIS A 39 13.80 -6.51 3.74
CA HIS A 39 14.04 -7.56 2.75
C HIS A 39 15.45 -8.16 2.86
N GLU A 40 16.06 -8.10 4.05
CA GLU A 40 17.39 -8.63 4.29
C GLU A 40 17.47 -10.11 3.87
N GLY A 41 18.48 -10.44 3.05
CA GLY A 41 18.69 -11.79 2.53
C GLY A 41 17.76 -12.21 1.39
N MET A 42 16.83 -11.36 0.93
CA MET A 42 15.94 -11.68 -0.20
C MET A 42 16.64 -11.53 -1.56
N PHE A 43 17.57 -10.58 -1.68
CA PHE A 43 18.20 -10.23 -2.95
C PHE A 43 19.64 -10.76 -3.02
N LYS A 44 20.06 -11.12 -4.23
CA LYS A 44 21.37 -11.73 -4.49
C LYS A 44 22.54 -10.75 -4.33
N ASP A 45 22.29 -9.46 -4.56
CA ASP A 45 23.29 -8.39 -4.57
C ASP A 45 22.63 -7.02 -4.33
N GLU A 46 23.44 -5.98 -4.14
CA GLU A 46 22.94 -4.65 -3.83
C GLU A 46 22.18 -4.01 -4.99
N MET A 47 22.57 -4.27 -6.24
CA MET A 47 21.86 -3.74 -7.40
C MET A 47 20.46 -4.35 -7.56
N SER A 48 20.29 -5.64 -7.31
CA SER A 48 18.95 -6.25 -7.29
C SER A 48 18.07 -5.72 -6.15
N THR A 49 18.68 -5.27 -5.04
CA THR A 49 17.95 -4.54 -3.99
C THR A 49 17.46 -3.18 -4.49
N VAL A 50 18.31 -2.44 -5.21
CA VAL A 50 17.94 -1.17 -5.86
C VAL A 50 16.82 -1.39 -6.88
N ASP A 51 16.97 -2.34 -7.80
CA ASP A 51 15.97 -2.62 -8.84
C ASP A 51 14.61 -2.97 -8.22
N ALA A 52 14.61 -3.75 -7.13
CA ALA A 52 13.40 -4.10 -6.40
C ALA A 52 12.76 -2.89 -5.70
N PHE A 53 13.56 -1.99 -5.13
CA PHE A 53 13.08 -0.75 -4.54
C PHE A 53 12.43 0.17 -5.59
N GLU A 54 13.07 0.33 -6.76
CA GLU A 54 12.52 1.14 -7.85
C GLU A 54 11.23 0.53 -8.41
N THR A 55 11.21 -0.79 -8.59
CA THR A 55 10.01 -1.53 -9.00
C THR A 55 8.88 -1.32 -7.99
N LEU A 56 9.18 -1.33 -6.70
CA LEU A 56 8.19 -1.05 -5.66
C LEU A 56 7.67 0.40 -5.75
N ARG A 57 8.58 1.37 -5.85
CA ARG A 57 8.28 2.81 -5.95
C ARG A 57 7.34 3.13 -7.12
N ASP A 58 7.66 2.56 -8.28
CA ASP A 58 7.04 2.94 -9.55
C ASP A 58 5.83 2.06 -9.87
N GLY A 59 5.90 0.76 -9.51
CA GLY A 59 4.84 -0.22 -9.78
C GLY A 59 3.76 -0.31 -8.69
N LYS A 60 4.09 0.01 -7.43
CA LYS A 60 3.18 -0.01 -6.27
C LYS A 60 2.35 -1.30 -6.17
N SER A 61 2.99 -2.44 -6.40
CA SER A 61 2.34 -3.76 -6.30
C SER A 61 1.65 -3.88 -4.93
N PRO A 62 0.37 -4.27 -4.85
CA PRO A 62 -0.32 -4.40 -3.57
C PRO A 62 0.09 -5.67 -2.81
N TRP A 63 0.94 -6.52 -3.43
CA TRP A 63 1.39 -7.80 -2.91
C TRP A 63 2.90 -7.76 -2.61
N PRO A 64 3.40 -8.58 -1.65
CA PRO A 64 4.83 -8.68 -1.38
C PRO A 64 5.63 -9.07 -2.63
N ILE A 65 6.92 -8.74 -2.62
CA ILE A 65 7.83 -9.03 -3.74
C ILE A 65 7.86 -10.55 -3.99
N GLY A 66 7.62 -10.93 -5.24
CA GLY A 66 7.57 -12.34 -5.65
C GLY A 66 6.31 -13.10 -5.22
N TYR A 67 5.37 -12.46 -4.51
CA TYR A 67 4.14 -13.10 -4.07
C TYR A 67 3.10 -13.15 -5.19
N GLN A 68 2.46 -14.32 -5.33
CA GLN A 68 1.31 -14.51 -6.22
C GLN A 68 0.04 -14.64 -5.36
N PRO A 69 -0.98 -13.79 -5.56
CA PRO A 69 -2.21 -13.86 -4.78
C PRO A 69 -2.97 -15.15 -5.06
N LYS A 70 -3.67 -15.62 -4.04
CA LYS A 70 -4.58 -16.76 -4.16
C LYS A 70 -5.95 -16.24 -4.57
N THR A 71 -6.68 -17.03 -5.34
CA THR A 71 -8.05 -16.69 -5.78
C THR A 71 -9.06 -17.61 -5.10
N ARG A 72 -10.23 -17.07 -4.75
CA ARG A 72 -11.39 -17.83 -4.29
C ARG A 72 -12.68 -17.05 -4.54
N LEU A 73 -13.83 -17.70 -4.33
CA LEU A 73 -15.10 -17.01 -4.17
C LEU A 73 -15.22 -16.46 -2.74
N ALA A 74 -15.71 -15.23 -2.62
CA ALA A 74 -16.23 -14.70 -1.39
C ALA A 74 -17.68 -15.15 -1.23
N GLU A 75 -18.00 -15.83 -0.13
CA GLU A 75 -19.29 -16.47 0.10
C GLU A 75 -20.29 -15.53 0.80
N PRO A 76 -21.61 -15.68 0.55
CA PRO A 76 -22.64 -14.95 1.28
C PRO A 76 -22.48 -15.13 2.78
N GLY A 77 -22.45 -14.01 3.50
CA GLY A 77 -22.20 -14.03 4.94
C GLY A 77 -20.86 -13.47 5.36
N GLU A 78 -19.83 -13.61 4.52
CA GLU A 78 -18.50 -13.07 4.78
C GLU A 78 -18.53 -11.56 4.97
N LYS A 79 -17.60 -11.07 5.79
CA LYS A 79 -17.46 -9.65 6.08
C LYS A 79 -16.10 -9.15 5.64
N PHE A 80 -16.10 -7.98 5.03
CA PHE A 80 -14.89 -7.28 4.63
C PHE A 80 -14.91 -5.88 5.19
N THR A 81 -13.78 -5.43 5.73
CA THR A 81 -13.60 -4.12 6.32
C THR A 81 -12.75 -3.27 5.38
N MET A 82 -13.24 -2.11 4.96
CA MET A 82 -12.51 -1.19 4.10
C MET A 82 -12.32 0.16 4.78
N ILE A 83 -11.21 0.82 4.47
CA ILE A 83 -11.03 2.24 4.76
C ILE A 83 -11.61 3.06 3.62
N THR A 84 -12.54 3.96 3.93
CA THR A 84 -13.17 4.87 2.97
C THR A 84 -13.03 6.33 3.42
N ASN A 85 -13.35 7.25 2.51
CA ASN A 85 -13.46 8.66 2.84
C ASN A 85 -14.86 8.97 3.39
N THR A 86 -15.03 10.12 4.01
CA THR A 86 -16.34 10.64 4.44
C THR A 86 -17.31 10.68 3.25
N GLY A 87 -18.56 10.26 3.46
CA GLY A 87 -19.58 10.20 2.40
C GLY A 87 -19.44 9.04 1.40
N ARG A 88 -18.34 8.27 1.45
CA ARG A 88 -18.07 7.17 0.51
C ARG A 88 -18.46 5.78 1.02
N GLY A 89 -19.28 5.70 2.08
CA GLY A 89 -19.64 4.43 2.71
C GLY A 89 -20.38 3.44 1.81
N ASN A 90 -21.15 3.94 0.84
CA ASN A 90 -21.88 3.10 -0.13
C ASN A 90 -21.11 2.89 -1.44
N TYR A 91 -19.84 3.32 -1.49
CA TYR A 91 -18.98 3.24 -2.66
C TYR A 91 -17.68 2.51 -2.28
N PRO A 92 -17.73 1.17 -2.12
CA PRO A 92 -16.57 0.42 -1.70
C PRO A 92 -15.38 0.61 -2.66
N GLY A 93 -14.18 0.48 -2.12
CA GLY A 93 -12.96 0.42 -2.92
C GLY A 93 -12.70 -1.00 -3.44
N GLN A 94 -11.60 -1.16 -4.16
CA GLN A 94 -11.21 -2.47 -4.68
C GLN A 94 -10.56 -3.37 -3.63
N PHE A 95 -9.97 -2.78 -2.57
CA PHE A 95 -9.25 -3.52 -1.53
C PHE A 95 -9.95 -3.43 -0.18
N ALA A 96 -9.97 -4.54 0.53
CA ALA A 96 -10.49 -4.68 1.88
C ALA A 96 -9.56 -5.53 2.76
N SER A 97 -9.80 -5.49 4.07
CA SER A 97 -9.25 -6.45 5.03
C SER A 97 -10.35 -7.47 5.40
N PRO A 98 -10.02 -8.77 5.53
CA PRO A 98 -10.92 -9.74 6.14
C PRO A 98 -11.04 -9.55 7.67
N ASN A 99 -10.10 -8.82 8.26
CA ASN A 99 -9.99 -8.56 9.69
C ASN A 99 -10.51 -7.16 10.05
N ASP A 100 -10.65 -6.88 11.35
CA ASP A 100 -10.95 -5.52 11.81
C ASP A 100 -9.76 -4.57 11.57
N ILE A 101 -10.07 -3.29 11.40
CA ILE A 101 -9.09 -2.21 11.26
C ILE A 101 -9.22 -1.31 12.49
N PRO A 102 -8.32 -1.40 13.48
CA PRO A 102 -8.51 -0.69 14.75
C PRO A 102 -8.47 0.83 14.58
N ASP A 103 -7.54 1.33 13.76
CA ASP A 103 -7.27 2.76 13.61
C ASP A 103 -6.56 3.10 12.29
N ALA A 104 -6.29 4.40 12.09
CA ALA A 104 -5.57 4.91 10.94
C ALA A 104 -4.09 4.50 10.90
N ILE A 105 -3.45 4.22 12.05
CA ILE A 105 -2.04 3.78 12.09
C ILE A 105 -1.95 2.39 11.46
N PHE A 106 -2.85 1.49 11.83
CA PHE A 106 -2.96 0.17 11.20
C PHE A 106 -3.20 0.29 9.69
N GLY A 107 -4.07 1.20 9.27
CA GLY A 107 -4.33 1.46 7.85
C GLY A 107 -3.08 1.87 7.05
N ARG A 108 -2.19 2.67 7.65
CA ARG A 108 -0.91 3.05 7.03
C ARG A 108 0.11 1.92 7.11
N ASN A 109 0.34 1.36 8.29
CA ASN A 109 1.47 0.47 8.52
C ASN A 109 1.23 -0.97 8.08
N ASN A 110 0.01 -1.49 8.25
CA ASN A 110 -0.32 -2.88 7.98
C ASN A 110 -1.04 -3.07 6.65
N LEU A 111 -1.83 -2.07 6.23
CA LEU A 111 -2.52 -2.09 4.93
C LEU A 111 -1.82 -1.24 3.87
N ALA A 112 -0.66 -0.66 4.20
CA ALA A 112 0.22 0.08 3.30
C ALA A 112 -0.49 1.13 2.42
N ILE A 113 -1.56 1.74 2.93
CA ILE A 113 -2.30 2.73 2.16
C ILE A 113 -1.48 4.02 2.11
N ILE A 114 -1.04 4.44 0.92
CA ILE A 114 -0.29 5.69 0.74
C ILE A 114 -1.20 6.93 0.70
N ASP A 115 -0.63 8.09 0.99
CA ASP A 115 -1.30 9.39 1.00
C ASP A 115 -1.84 9.77 -0.38
N GLU A 116 -1.12 9.42 -1.45
CA GLU A 116 -1.57 9.64 -2.84
C GLU A 116 -2.93 9.00 -3.12
N TRP A 117 -3.18 7.80 -2.61
CA TRP A 117 -4.45 7.10 -2.80
C TRP A 117 -5.54 7.62 -1.86
N LYS A 118 -5.15 7.89 -0.62
CA LYS A 118 -6.04 8.37 0.44
C LYS A 118 -5.29 9.36 1.33
N PRO A 119 -5.44 10.68 1.11
CA PRO A 119 -4.79 11.68 1.95
C PRO A 119 -5.23 11.60 3.41
N THR A 120 -6.47 11.14 3.64
CA THR A 120 -7.03 10.91 4.97
C THR A 120 -7.61 9.50 5.08
N LEU A 121 -7.47 8.89 6.26
CA LEU A 121 -8.12 7.62 6.62
C LEU A 121 -9.23 7.92 7.63
N ASP A 122 -10.41 8.29 7.14
CA ASP A 122 -11.47 8.89 7.98
C ASP A 122 -12.53 7.89 8.44
N ARG A 123 -12.83 6.87 7.61
CA ARG A 123 -13.93 5.94 7.87
C ARG A 123 -13.47 4.51 7.77
N LYS A 124 -14.03 3.68 8.64
CA LYS A 124 -14.02 2.23 8.55
C LYS A 124 -15.42 1.76 8.19
N VAL A 125 -15.54 1.00 7.12
CA VAL A 125 -16.82 0.45 6.66
C VAL A 125 -16.71 -1.06 6.61
N THR A 126 -17.61 -1.74 7.32
CA THR A 126 -17.74 -3.18 7.21
C THR A 126 -18.88 -3.50 6.26
N TYR A 127 -18.58 -4.25 5.21
CA TYR A 127 -19.53 -4.79 4.25
C TYR A 127 -19.78 -6.26 4.53
N LYS A 128 -20.98 -6.74 4.20
CA LYS A 128 -21.33 -8.15 4.23
C LYS A 128 -21.69 -8.62 2.83
N VAL A 129 -21.07 -9.70 2.37
CA VAL A 129 -21.32 -10.34 1.08
C VAL A 129 -22.75 -10.89 1.04
N GLN A 130 -23.46 -10.61 -0.04
CA GLN A 130 -24.83 -11.05 -0.30
C GLN A 130 -24.91 -12.15 -1.37
N LYS A 131 -24.00 -12.11 -2.35
CA LYS A 131 -23.89 -13.10 -3.42
C LYS A 131 -22.41 -13.41 -3.72
N PRO A 132 -22.09 -14.62 -4.20
CA PRO A 132 -20.71 -14.98 -4.51
C PRO A 132 -20.07 -14.07 -5.55
N PHE A 133 -18.78 -13.76 -5.37
CA PHE A 133 -17.93 -13.12 -6.38
C PHE A 133 -16.47 -13.48 -6.15
N GLU A 134 -15.65 -13.43 -7.21
CA GLU A 134 -14.23 -13.76 -7.13
C GLU A 134 -13.42 -12.68 -6.43
N VAL A 135 -12.44 -13.13 -5.65
CA VAL A 135 -11.49 -12.27 -4.96
C VAL A 135 -10.08 -12.84 -5.04
N GLU A 136 -9.10 -11.95 -5.10
CA GLU A 136 -7.70 -12.24 -4.78
C GLU A 136 -7.47 -11.99 -3.29
N TYR A 137 -6.67 -12.82 -2.61
CA TYR A 137 -6.33 -12.63 -1.21
C TYR A 137 -4.89 -13.02 -0.89
N GLY A 138 -4.36 -12.39 0.16
CA GLY A 138 -2.98 -12.59 0.61
C GLY A 138 -2.50 -11.47 1.54
N PRO A 139 -1.23 -11.51 1.94
CA PRO A 139 -0.60 -10.42 2.67
C PRO A 139 -0.52 -9.15 1.82
N VAL A 140 -0.57 -8.01 2.49
CA VAL A 140 -0.32 -6.70 1.92
C VAL A 140 1.18 -6.53 1.67
N GLY A 141 1.56 -6.14 0.46
CA GLY A 141 2.94 -5.77 0.13
C GLY A 141 3.35 -4.42 0.71
N PRO A 142 4.65 -4.16 0.88
CA PRO A 142 5.12 -2.85 1.31
C PRO A 142 4.76 -1.76 0.28
N GLN A 143 4.79 -0.50 0.69
CA GLN A 143 4.66 0.67 -0.18
C GLN A 143 5.62 1.78 0.23
N ILE A 144 5.96 2.65 -0.72
CA ILE A 144 6.70 3.89 -0.47
C ILE A 144 5.69 5.03 -0.48
N ASN A 145 5.51 5.67 0.68
CA ASN A 145 4.62 6.81 0.81
C ASN A 145 5.40 8.10 0.57
N LYS A 146 4.81 9.02 -0.18
CA LYS A 146 5.23 10.42 -0.26
C LYS A 146 4.16 11.29 0.38
N ALA A 147 4.47 11.89 1.51
CA ALA A 147 3.57 12.78 2.22
C ALA A 147 3.43 14.14 1.51
N ALA A 148 2.40 14.90 1.89
CA ALA A 148 2.11 16.21 1.29
C ALA A 148 3.22 17.25 1.51
N ASP A 149 4.03 17.11 2.56
CA ASP A 149 5.20 17.95 2.82
C ASP A 149 6.44 17.54 2.02
N GLY A 150 6.32 16.52 1.16
CA GLY A 150 7.39 15.99 0.34
C GLY A 150 8.27 14.95 1.02
N SER A 151 8.06 14.65 2.31
CA SER A 151 8.78 13.59 3.01
C SER A 151 8.37 12.20 2.51
N TYR A 152 9.32 11.26 2.56
CA TYR A 152 9.06 9.87 2.23
C TYR A 152 9.00 9.02 3.49
N SER A 153 8.13 8.01 3.50
CA SER A 153 8.12 6.98 4.54
C SER A 153 7.91 5.59 3.94
N TYR A 154 8.48 4.59 4.61
CA TYR A 154 8.26 3.20 4.27
C TYR A 154 7.02 2.66 4.99
N LEU A 155 6.11 2.05 4.25
CA LEU A 155 4.96 1.35 4.81
C LEU A 155 5.19 -0.16 4.62
N PRO A 156 5.46 -0.93 5.69
CA PRO A 156 5.90 -2.31 5.54
C PRO A 156 4.78 -3.27 5.09
N GLY A 157 3.51 -2.93 5.33
CA GLY A 157 2.40 -3.81 5.03
C GLY A 157 2.35 -5.02 5.96
N GLY A 158 2.12 -6.20 5.42
CA GLY A 158 2.08 -7.46 6.16
C GLY A 158 0.74 -7.78 6.83
N GLY A 159 -0.25 -6.87 6.79
CA GLY A 159 -1.64 -7.21 7.10
C GLY A 159 -2.24 -8.14 6.05
N GLU A 160 -3.43 -8.68 6.31
CA GLU A 160 -4.18 -9.45 5.30
C GLU A 160 -5.08 -8.52 4.49
N GLN A 161 -5.14 -8.77 3.18
CA GLN A 161 -6.05 -8.07 2.29
C GLN A 161 -6.79 -9.01 1.35
N VAL A 162 -7.92 -8.51 0.87
CA VAL A 162 -8.74 -9.09 -0.18
C VAL A 162 -8.95 -8.01 -1.24
N LYS A 163 -8.69 -8.36 -2.50
CA LYS A 163 -8.96 -7.52 -3.66
C LYS A 163 -10.17 -8.07 -4.40
N LEU A 164 -11.17 -7.22 -4.56
CA LEU A 164 -12.41 -7.53 -5.27
C LEU A 164 -12.10 -7.59 -6.77
N LEU A 165 -12.43 -8.70 -7.43
CA LEU A 165 -12.22 -8.87 -8.89
C LEU A 165 -13.42 -8.39 -9.74
N TYR A 166 -14.45 -7.82 -9.11
CA TYR A 166 -15.58 -7.27 -9.84
C TYR A 166 -15.23 -5.92 -10.49
N LYS A 167 -15.48 -5.80 -11.80
CA LYS A 167 -15.10 -4.65 -12.63
C LYS A 167 -15.69 -3.31 -12.16
N ASP A 168 -16.88 -3.34 -11.57
CA ASP A 168 -17.58 -2.15 -11.08
C ASP A 168 -17.78 -2.24 -9.56
N TYR A 169 -16.68 -2.42 -8.85
CA TYR A 169 -16.69 -2.58 -7.40
C TYR A 169 -17.35 -1.39 -6.69
N GLN A 170 -17.38 -0.19 -7.26
CA GLN A 170 -18.05 0.98 -6.66
C GLN A 170 -19.56 0.79 -6.55
N ASN A 171 -20.14 -0.05 -7.40
CA ASN A 171 -21.56 -0.43 -7.41
C ASN A 171 -21.83 -1.79 -6.75
N ALA A 172 -20.85 -2.34 -6.02
CA ALA A 172 -21.05 -3.58 -5.27
C ALA A 172 -22.08 -3.45 -4.13
N VAL A 173 -22.44 -2.22 -3.74
CA VAL A 173 -23.45 -1.90 -2.73
C VAL A 173 -24.58 -1.10 -3.37
N ALA A 174 -25.83 -1.32 -2.94
CA ALA A 174 -26.97 -0.51 -3.37
C ALA A 174 -26.74 0.97 -3.03
N ASN A 175 -26.75 1.84 -4.03
CA ASN A 175 -26.48 3.27 -3.92
C ASN A 175 -27.27 4.05 -4.99
N ALA A 176 -27.13 5.38 -5.01
CA ALA A 176 -27.89 6.20 -5.96
C ALA A 176 -27.45 6.00 -7.42
N ASP A 177 -26.20 5.61 -7.66
CA ASP A 177 -25.63 5.44 -9.00
C ASP A 177 -26.06 4.11 -9.66
N ASN A 178 -26.60 3.16 -8.87
CA ASN A 178 -27.14 1.89 -9.37
C ASN A 178 -28.64 1.71 -9.07
N ASP A 179 -29.38 2.82 -8.96
CA ASP A 179 -30.82 2.85 -8.68
C ASP A 179 -31.24 2.03 -7.45
N PHE A 180 -30.36 2.00 -6.44
CA PHE A 180 -30.54 1.22 -5.22
C PHE A 180 -30.82 -0.26 -5.52
N THR A 181 -30.05 -0.84 -6.44
CA THR A 181 -30.24 -2.21 -6.91
C THR A 181 -30.47 -3.20 -5.77
N LYS A 182 -31.49 -4.04 -5.92
CA LYS A 182 -31.78 -5.14 -4.99
C LYS A 182 -30.80 -6.30 -5.13
N ASP A 183 -30.04 -6.33 -6.23
CA ASP A 183 -29.05 -7.36 -6.57
C ASP A 183 -27.62 -6.88 -6.31
N ALA A 184 -27.39 -6.19 -5.20
CA ALA A 184 -26.07 -5.75 -4.79
C ALA A 184 -25.20 -6.95 -4.34
N TYR A 185 -23.89 -6.91 -4.62
CA TYR A 185 -22.94 -7.94 -4.18
C TYR A 185 -22.71 -7.92 -2.67
N MET A 186 -22.85 -6.75 -2.06
CA MET A 186 -22.59 -6.51 -0.66
C MET A 186 -23.59 -5.50 -0.10
N LYS A 187 -23.74 -5.50 1.22
CA LYS A 187 -24.45 -4.45 1.96
C LYS A 187 -23.57 -3.87 3.06
N VAL A 188 -23.79 -2.60 3.40
CA VAL A 188 -23.15 -1.96 4.55
C VAL A 188 -23.69 -2.57 5.84
N VAL A 189 -22.80 -2.99 6.73
CA VAL A 189 -23.12 -3.46 8.09
C VAL A 189 -22.84 -2.36 9.11
N SER A 190 -21.70 -1.69 8.96
CA SER A 190 -21.30 -0.59 9.84
C SER A 190 -20.50 0.42 9.05
N ASN A 191 -20.58 1.69 9.46
CA ASN A 191 -19.81 2.77 8.89
C ASN A 191 -19.44 3.70 10.05
N THR A 192 -18.21 3.59 10.53
CA THR A 192 -17.73 4.27 11.74
C THR A 192 -16.59 5.21 11.42
N LYS A 193 -16.42 6.25 12.25
CA LYS A 193 -15.27 7.14 12.12
C LYS A 193 -14.05 6.36 12.58
N LEU A 194 -13.03 6.28 11.73
CA LEU A 194 -11.80 5.61 12.08
C LEU A 194 -11.08 6.46 13.13
N PRO A 195 -10.68 5.89 14.28
CA PRO A 195 -9.92 6.62 15.27
C PRO A 195 -8.63 7.15 14.66
N LYS A 196 -8.38 8.45 14.86
CA LYS A 196 -7.05 9.03 14.68
C LYS A 196 -6.37 8.87 16.03
N VAL A 197 -5.45 7.92 16.14
CA VAL A 197 -4.58 7.84 17.32
C VAL A 197 -3.77 9.14 17.35
N LYS A 198 -3.86 9.88 18.46
CA LYS A 198 -3.01 11.06 18.66
C LYS A 198 -1.57 10.53 18.77
N LYS A 199 -0.69 11.02 17.90
CA LYS A 199 0.76 10.88 18.10
C LYS A 199 1.14 11.48 19.45
#